data_AF-Q6MQG8-F1
#
_entry.id   AF-Q6MQG8-F1
#
_cell.length_a   1.000
_cell.length_b   1.000
_cell.length_c   1.000
_cell.angle_alpha   90.00
_cell.angle_beta   90.00
_cell.angle_gamma   90.00
#
_symmetry.space_group_name_H-M   'P 1'
#
loop_
_entity.id
_entity.type
_entity.pdbx_description
1 polymer ?
#
loop_
_entity_poly.entity_id
_entity_poly.type
_entity_poly.pdbx_seq_one_letter_code
_entity_poly.pdbx_strand_id
1 'polypeptide(L)'
;MTKRLALLTGTVCLILGFQNCSQNSLQTSEMASLNDVSVALPPSGGGESASTPAKVTYVEIPNVSDSVVEGLAAKASELGQYRLVIATDSGRIQLVDEVNTVIQERCLPAGSLSELKTILSGSSVCAAPVKEADMCAMRYKPAYASLYANETRVNLGEEKDSCGTGLKDLCGGLADVFQAYVSHVRNNWTAMNCE
;
A
#
# COMPACT_ATOMS: atom_id res chain seq x y z
N MET A 1 43.35 42.37 21.14
CA MET A 1 43.11 41.08 21.83
C MET A 1 41.64 40.70 21.68
N THR A 2 41.33 40.09 20.55
CA THR A 2 39.98 39.75 20.07
C THR A 2 39.92 38.23 19.94
N LYS A 3 39.38 37.51 20.93
CA LYS A 3 39.19 36.03 20.84
C LYS A 3 38.30 35.39 21.92
N ARG A 4 37.39 36.13 22.57
CA ARG A 4 36.55 35.57 23.66
C ARG A 4 35.05 35.88 23.58
N LEU A 5 34.50 36.15 22.40
CA LEU A 5 33.09 36.51 22.25
C LEU A 5 32.39 35.85 21.06
N ALA A 6 32.67 34.56 20.81
CA ALA A 6 32.02 33.82 19.72
C ALA A 6 31.72 32.35 20.06
N LEU A 7 31.68 31.97 21.34
CA LEU A 7 31.55 30.56 21.74
C LEU A 7 30.42 30.27 22.73
N LEU A 8 29.51 31.23 22.95
CA LEU A 8 28.38 31.09 23.88
C LEU A 8 27.00 31.27 23.24
N THR A 9 26.93 31.48 21.92
CA THR A 9 25.68 31.67 21.15
C THR A 9 25.31 30.47 20.27
N GLY A 10 26.03 29.35 20.36
CA GLY A 10 25.78 28.14 19.55
C GLY A 10 24.99 27.04 20.26
N THR A 11 24.97 27.03 21.60
CA THR A 11 24.45 25.90 22.40
C THR A 11 23.06 26.11 22.98
N VAL A 12 22.48 27.30 22.85
CA VAL A 12 21.14 27.62 23.40
C VAL A 12 20.01 27.40 22.39
N CYS A 13 20.30 27.31 21.09
CA CYS A 13 19.28 27.04 20.06
C CYS A 13 18.92 25.56 19.88
N LEU A 14 19.68 24.62 20.46
CA LEU A 14 19.44 23.18 20.27
C LEU A 14 18.48 22.54 21.30
N ILE A 15 18.04 23.28 22.32
CA ILE A 15 17.23 22.71 23.42
C ILE A 15 15.76 23.20 23.41
N LEU A 16 15.40 24.20 22.59
CA LEU A 16 14.03 24.74 22.53
C LEU A 16 13.18 24.21 21.36
N GLY A 17 13.70 23.27 20.55
CA GLY A 17 13.02 22.78 19.34
C GLY A 17 12.13 21.55 19.47
N PHE A 18 12.08 20.87 20.63
CA PHE A 18 11.46 19.53 20.75
C PHE A 18 10.33 19.44 21.80
N GLN A 19 9.44 20.43 21.89
CA GLN A 19 8.30 20.35 22.83
C GLN A 19 6.92 20.68 22.25
N ASN A 20 6.67 20.55 20.94
CA ASN A 20 5.36 20.92 20.40
C ASN A 20 4.78 20.05 19.28
N CYS A 21 4.89 18.72 19.40
CA CYS A 21 4.13 17.77 18.56
C CYS A 21 3.52 16.63 19.40
N SER A 22 3.05 16.94 20.61
CA SER A 22 2.22 16.02 21.38
C SER A 22 1.05 16.81 21.95
N GLN A 23 -0.16 16.41 21.53
CA GLN A 23 -1.48 16.85 21.98
C GLN A 23 -2.16 17.98 21.17
N ASN A 24 -2.85 17.56 20.12
CA ASN A 24 -4.18 18.11 19.80
C ASN A 24 -5.07 16.90 19.43
N SER A 25 -5.63 16.26 20.45
CA SER A 25 -7.00 16.44 20.95
C SER A 25 -7.99 15.52 20.23
N LEU A 26 -8.24 14.39 20.89
CA LEU A 26 -9.50 13.69 20.83
C LEU A 26 -10.60 14.66 21.30
N GLN A 27 -11.32 15.28 20.37
CA GLN A 27 -12.65 15.83 20.62
C GLN A 27 -13.59 15.40 19.51
N THR A 28 -14.38 14.39 19.86
CA THR A 28 -15.72 14.13 19.34
C THR A 28 -16.51 15.44 19.21
N SER A 29 -17.04 15.70 18.02
CA SER A 29 -18.32 16.39 17.84
C SER A 29 -18.97 15.88 16.56
N GLU A 30 -20.17 15.35 16.75
CA GLU A 30 -21.07 14.83 15.74
C GLU A 30 -21.51 15.88 14.71
N MET A 31 -22.02 15.35 13.59
CA MET A 31 -22.86 15.96 12.57
C MET A 31 -22.16 16.73 11.43
N ALA A 32 -21.80 15.97 10.40
CA ALA A 32 -22.25 16.28 9.04
C ALA A 32 -22.46 14.97 8.26
N SER A 33 -23.73 14.60 8.12
CA SER A 33 -24.21 13.58 7.20
C SER A 33 -23.93 14.03 5.76
N LEU A 34 -22.88 13.50 5.15
CA LEU A 34 -22.70 13.42 3.71
C LEU A 34 -22.04 12.07 3.44
N ASN A 35 -22.72 11.20 2.69
CA ASN A 35 -22.32 9.85 2.26
C ASN A 35 -20.81 9.59 2.32
N ASP A 36 -20.32 9.12 3.47
CA ASP A 36 -18.95 8.67 3.63
C ASP A 36 -18.90 7.23 3.13
N VAL A 37 -18.42 7.06 1.90
CA VAL A 37 -18.08 5.74 1.35
C VAL A 37 -16.70 5.39 1.92
N SER A 38 -16.64 5.12 3.23
CA SER A 38 -15.46 4.59 3.88
C SER A 38 -15.28 3.12 3.47
N VAL A 39 -14.10 2.78 2.94
CA VAL A 39 -13.78 1.40 2.59
C VAL A 39 -13.59 0.62 3.88
N ALA A 40 -14.46 -0.35 4.14
CA ALA A 40 -14.24 -1.38 5.15
C ALA A 40 -13.12 -2.33 4.68
N LEU A 41 -11.87 -1.87 4.72
CA LEU A 41 -10.70 -2.74 4.62
C LEU A 41 -10.62 -3.55 5.94
N PRO A 42 -10.35 -4.87 5.88
CA PRO A 42 -10.14 -5.63 7.11
C PRO A 42 -8.92 -5.10 7.87
N PRO A 43 -8.94 -5.16 9.21
CA PRO A 43 -7.81 -4.74 10.04
C PRO A 43 -6.55 -5.51 9.64
N SER A 44 -5.41 -4.81 9.53
CA SER A 44 -4.11 -5.43 9.25
C SER A 44 -3.64 -6.23 10.47
N GLY A 45 -4.08 -7.48 10.57
CA GLY A 45 -3.64 -8.43 11.59
C GLY A 45 -2.39 -9.19 11.14
N GLY A 46 -1.29 -9.03 11.88
CA GLY A 46 -0.11 -9.87 11.74
C GLY A 46 -0.34 -11.21 12.42
N GLY A 47 -0.60 -12.26 11.63
CA GLY A 47 -0.75 -13.63 12.13
C GLY A 47 -0.35 -14.64 11.07
N GLU A 48 0.73 -15.38 11.33
CA GLU A 48 1.09 -16.55 10.55
C GLU A 48 0.27 -17.76 11.03
N SER A 49 -0.62 -18.26 10.17
CA SER A 49 -1.08 -19.65 10.20
C SER A 49 -1.75 -20.00 8.87
N ALA A 50 -1.21 -21.01 8.20
CA ALA A 50 -1.78 -21.60 7.00
C ALA A 50 -2.74 -22.73 7.39
N SER A 51 -4.00 -22.68 6.93
CA SER A 51 -4.82 -23.89 6.68
C SER A 51 -6.23 -23.57 6.15
N THR A 52 -6.28 -23.03 4.94
CA THR A 52 -7.32 -23.11 3.87
C THR A 52 -6.88 -22.09 2.81
N PRO A 53 -7.10 -22.27 1.50
CA PRO A 53 -6.86 -21.18 0.56
C PRO A 53 -7.88 -20.09 0.87
N ALA A 54 -7.46 -19.14 1.70
CA ALA A 54 -8.23 -17.96 2.03
C ALA A 54 -8.57 -17.27 0.71
N LYS A 55 -9.87 -17.13 0.42
CA LYS A 55 -10.31 -16.44 -0.80
C LYS A 55 -9.83 -15.00 -0.71
N VAL A 56 -9.02 -14.57 -1.67
CA VAL A 56 -8.59 -13.17 -1.77
C VAL A 56 -9.84 -12.32 -2.01
N THR A 57 -10.08 -11.34 -1.14
CA THR A 57 -11.20 -10.41 -1.23
C THR A 57 -10.81 -9.12 -1.93
N TYR A 58 -9.62 -8.60 -1.61
CA TYR A 58 -9.07 -7.39 -2.21
C TYR A 58 -7.64 -7.57 -2.70
N VAL A 59 -7.31 -6.86 -3.78
CA VAL A 59 -5.95 -6.63 -4.25
C VAL A 59 -5.64 -5.14 -4.11
N GLU A 60 -4.53 -4.81 -3.49
CA GLU A 60 -4.04 -3.44 -3.39
C GLU A 60 -2.79 -3.25 -4.23
N ILE A 61 -2.74 -2.16 -4.99
CA ILE A 61 -1.59 -1.74 -5.79
C ILE A 61 -1.05 -0.44 -5.19
N PRO A 62 0.14 -0.44 -4.57
CA PRO A 62 0.72 0.75 -3.96
C PRO A 62 1.36 1.69 -5.01
N ASN A 63 1.67 2.91 -4.58
CA ASN A 63 2.48 3.90 -5.28
C ASN A 63 1.97 4.25 -6.69
N VAL A 64 0.69 4.59 -6.80
CA VAL A 64 0.13 5.11 -8.05
C VAL A 64 0.43 6.60 -8.13
N SER A 65 1.20 7.01 -9.14
CA SER A 65 1.80 8.34 -9.22
C SER A 65 0.80 9.46 -9.57
N ASP A 66 1.09 10.65 -9.05
CA ASP A 66 0.32 11.89 -9.22
C ASP A 66 0.08 12.30 -10.67
N SER A 67 1.01 12.06 -11.60
CA SER A 67 0.81 12.41 -13.03
C SER A 67 -0.44 11.78 -13.68
N VAL A 68 -0.92 10.68 -13.11
CA VAL A 68 -2.15 9.99 -13.54
C VAL A 68 -3.40 10.58 -12.86
N VAL A 69 -3.20 11.25 -11.71
CA VAL A 69 -4.22 11.84 -10.81
C VAL A 69 -4.32 13.37 -10.96
N GLU A 70 -3.35 14.02 -11.60
CA GLU A 70 -3.21 15.48 -11.82
C GLU A 70 -4.42 16.10 -12.54
N GLY A 71 -5.23 15.30 -13.25
CA GLY A 71 -6.49 15.73 -13.86
C GLY A 71 -7.75 15.56 -13.00
N LEU A 72 -7.66 14.87 -11.86
CA LEU A 72 -8.81 14.33 -11.11
C LEU A 72 -8.89 14.82 -9.66
N ALA A 73 -7.75 15.15 -9.04
CA ALA A 73 -7.73 15.61 -7.64
C ALA A 73 -7.07 16.99 -7.53
N ALA A 74 -7.79 18.05 -7.89
CA ALA A 74 -7.37 19.44 -7.58
C ALA A 74 -7.40 19.78 -6.07
N LYS A 75 -7.52 18.79 -5.17
CA LYS A 75 -7.74 18.99 -3.73
C LYS A 75 -7.13 17.96 -2.77
N ALA A 76 -6.27 17.04 -3.21
CA ALA A 76 -5.63 16.10 -2.30
C ALA A 76 -4.11 16.22 -2.35
N SER A 77 -3.56 16.76 -1.24
CA SER A 77 -2.20 16.73 -0.72
C SER A 77 -1.04 16.62 -1.74
N GLU A 78 -0.23 17.67 -1.85
CA GLU A 78 0.99 17.78 -2.68
C GLU A 78 2.09 16.71 -2.39
N LEU A 79 1.85 15.72 -1.54
CA LEU A 79 2.85 14.74 -1.08
C LEU A 79 2.30 13.32 -0.79
N GLY A 80 1.03 13.02 -1.06
CA GLY A 80 0.40 11.77 -0.61
C GLY A 80 0.64 10.57 -1.55
N GLN A 81 1.00 9.41 -1.00
CA GLN A 81 1.05 8.15 -1.76
C GLN A 81 -0.35 7.60 -2.00
N TYR A 82 -0.78 7.57 -3.27
CA TYR A 82 -2.03 6.91 -3.64
C TYR A 82 -1.88 5.42 -3.87
N ARG A 83 -2.97 4.69 -3.61
CA ARG A 83 -3.07 3.24 -3.85
C ARG A 83 -4.39 2.90 -4.53
N LEU A 84 -4.38 1.86 -5.35
CA LEU A 84 -5.60 1.29 -5.91
C LEU A 84 -6.03 0.09 -5.06
N VAL A 85 -7.29 0.04 -4.67
CA VAL A 85 -7.89 -1.10 -3.98
C VAL A 85 -8.93 -1.72 -4.91
N ILE A 86 -8.74 -2.99 -5.26
CA ILE A 86 -9.56 -3.71 -6.22
C ILE A 86 -10.35 -4.78 -5.49
N ALA A 87 -11.67 -4.69 -5.53
CA ALA A 87 -12.57 -5.73 -5.04
C ALA A 87 -12.61 -6.88 -6.06
N THR A 88 -12.16 -8.07 -5.66
CA THR A 88 -11.99 -9.22 -6.58
C THR A 88 -13.30 -9.85 -7.05
N ASP A 89 -14.41 -9.59 -6.35
CA ASP A 89 -15.73 -10.12 -6.66
C ASP A 89 -16.40 -9.34 -7.80
N SER A 90 -16.36 -8.01 -7.69
CA SER A 90 -17.06 -7.02 -8.51
C SER A 90 -16.15 -6.34 -9.53
N GLY A 91 -14.84 -6.34 -9.31
CA GLY A 91 -13.88 -5.60 -10.11
C GLY A 91 -13.87 -4.09 -9.84
N ARG A 92 -14.58 -3.61 -8.81
CA ARG A 92 -14.54 -2.20 -8.40
C ARG A 92 -13.11 -1.82 -7.98
N ILE A 93 -12.60 -0.75 -8.56
CA ILE A 93 -11.30 -0.15 -8.28
C ILE A 93 -11.55 1.16 -7.53
N GLN A 94 -10.93 1.33 -6.38
CA GLN A 94 -10.97 2.56 -5.59
C GLN A 94 -9.58 3.16 -5.55
N LEU A 95 -9.44 4.42 -5.98
CA LEU A 95 -8.26 5.22 -5.71
C LEU A 95 -8.38 5.76 -4.29
N VAL A 96 -7.43 5.40 -3.45
CA VAL A 96 -7.46 5.69 -2.01
C VAL A 96 -6.20 6.46 -1.62
N ASP A 97 -6.35 7.47 -0.77
CA ASP A 97 -5.23 8.22 -0.18
C ASP A 97 -4.63 7.51 1.06
N GLU A 98 -3.63 8.15 1.67
CA GLU A 98 -2.97 7.65 2.88
C GLU A 98 -3.89 7.59 4.11
N VAL A 99 -4.95 8.40 4.17
CA VAL A 99 -5.92 8.43 5.27
C VAL A 99 -7.15 7.54 5.00
N ASN A 100 -7.10 6.73 3.94
CA ASN A 100 -8.15 5.80 3.51
C ASN A 100 -9.41 6.45 2.91
N THR A 101 -9.31 7.70 2.45
CA THR A 101 -10.40 8.37 1.72
C THR A 101 -10.45 7.85 0.29
N VAL A 102 -11.65 7.50 -0.19
CA VAL A 102 -11.88 7.20 -1.60
C VAL A 102 -11.95 8.51 -2.39
N ILE A 103 -11.02 8.67 -3.33
CA ILE A 103 -10.92 9.86 -4.19
C ILE A 103 -11.72 9.63 -5.47
N GLN A 104 -11.61 8.43 -6.02
CA GLN A 104 -12.27 8.06 -7.26
C GLN A 104 -12.57 6.56 -7.31
N GLU A 105 -13.67 6.23 -7.98
CA GLU A 105 -14.02 4.86 -8.30
C GLU A 105 -14.00 4.60 -9.80
N ARG A 106 -13.56 3.39 -10.15
CA ARG A 106 -13.42 2.84 -11.50
C ARG A 106 -13.79 1.35 -11.46
N CYS A 107 -13.91 0.70 -12.61
CA CYS A 107 -14.26 -0.71 -12.66
C CYS A 107 -13.38 -1.46 -13.66
N LEU A 108 -12.85 -2.62 -13.26
CA LEU A 108 -12.18 -3.51 -14.18
C LEU A 108 -13.15 -3.92 -15.31
N PRO A 109 -12.72 -3.86 -16.58
CA PRO A 109 -13.45 -4.50 -17.67
C PRO A 109 -13.69 -5.98 -17.39
N ALA A 110 -14.77 -6.55 -17.90
CA ALA A 110 -15.15 -7.95 -17.65
C ALA A 110 -14.02 -8.95 -17.95
N GLY A 111 -13.25 -8.72 -19.03
CA GLY A 111 -12.08 -9.53 -19.38
C GLY A 111 -10.98 -9.48 -18.31
N SER A 112 -10.65 -8.28 -17.83
CA SER A 112 -9.63 -8.07 -16.79
C SER A 112 -10.05 -8.65 -15.44
N LEU A 113 -11.34 -8.53 -15.08
CA LEU A 113 -11.87 -9.19 -13.87
C LEU A 113 -11.81 -10.72 -13.97
N SER A 114 -12.11 -11.28 -15.15
CA SER A 114 -11.99 -12.72 -15.40
C SER A 114 -10.54 -13.19 -15.31
N GLU A 115 -9.61 -12.43 -15.87
CA GLU A 115 -8.17 -12.69 -15.79
C GLU A 115 -7.69 -12.66 -14.34
N LEU A 116 -8.05 -11.63 -13.57
CA LEU A 116 -7.74 -11.54 -12.15
C LEU A 116 -8.23 -12.76 -11.37
N LYS A 117 -9.50 -13.16 -11.56
CA LYS A 117 -10.07 -14.34 -10.91
C LYS A 117 -9.33 -15.62 -11.30
N THR A 118 -8.90 -15.73 -12.55
CA THR A 118 -8.14 -16.90 -13.04
C THR A 118 -6.77 -16.96 -12.40
N ILE A 119 -6.03 -15.85 -12.38
CA ILE A 119 -4.72 -15.76 -11.73
C ILE A 119 -4.85 -16.13 -10.24
N LEU A 120 -5.78 -15.51 -9.52
CA LEU A 120 -5.93 -15.72 -8.08
C LEU A 120 -6.39 -17.14 -7.74
N SER A 121 -7.28 -17.74 -8.52
CA SER A 121 -7.78 -19.11 -8.27
C SER A 121 -6.73 -20.20 -8.54
N GLY A 122 -5.81 -19.98 -9.48
CA GLY A 122 -4.67 -20.86 -9.73
C GLY A 122 -3.46 -20.59 -8.85
N SER A 123 -3.49 -19.52 -8.05
CA SER A 123 -2.33 -19.07 -7.29
C SER A 123 -2.23 -19.70 -5.90
N SER A 124 -1.00 -19.78 -5.41
CA SER A 124 -0.67 -20.03 -4.02
C SER A 124 0.45 -19.07 -3.63
N VAL A 125 0.51 -18.66 -2.36
CA VAL A 125 1.60 -17.81 -1.87
C VAL A 125 2.75 -18.70 -1.40
N CYS A 126 3.92 -18.48 -1.96
CA CYS A 126 5.18 -19.12 -1.59
C CYS A 126 6.06 -18.12 -0.83
N ALA A 127 6.68 -18.57 0.25
CA ALA A 127 7.79 -17.86 0.88
C ALA A 127 9.11 -18.32 0.27
N ALA A 128 10.02 -17.38 0.03
CA ALA A 128 11.38 -17.75 -0.34
C ALA A 128 12.08 -18.43 0.86
N PRO A 129 12.94 -19.44 0.61
CA PRO A 129 13.73 -20.02 1.68
C PRO A 129 14.69 -18.96 2.23
N VAL A 130 14.68 -18.79 3.55
CA VAL A 130 15.64 -17.93 4.24
C VAL A 130 17.02 -18.57 4.11
N LYS A 131 17.96 -17.86 3.51
CA LYS A 131 19.34 -18.32 3.41
C LYS A 131 20.03 -18.03 4.75
N GLU A 132 20.51 -19.07 5.42
CA GLU A 132 21.47 -18.92 6.51
C GLU A 132 22.83 -18.52 5.91
N ALA A 133 22.97 -17.23 5.59
CA ALA A 133 24.25 -16.63 5.24
C ALA A 133 24.77 -15.89 6.47
N ASP A 134 26.08 -15.99 6.74
CA ASP A 134 26.73 -15.29 7.86
C ASP A 134 26.63 -13.75 7.75
N MET A 135 26.21 -13.21 6.60
CA MET A 135 25.96 -11.78 6.40
C MET A 135 24.76 -11.53 5.47
N CYS A 136 23.67 -10.99 6.02
CA CYS A 136 22.55 -10.43 5.26
C CYS A 136 22.77 -8.92 5.08
N ALA A 137 22.72 -8.43 3.85
CA ALA A 137 22.71 -7.00 3.57
C ALA A 137 21.27 -6.47 3.64
N MET A 138 21.12 -5.24 4.14
CA MET A 138 19.83 -4.54 4.06
C MET A 138 19.57 -4.21 2.59
N ARG A 139 18.55 -4.85 2.01
CA ARG A 139 18.08 -4.61 0.64
C ARG A 139 16.58 -4.51 0.70
N TYR A 140 16.07 -3.29 0.52
CA TYR A 140 14.63 -3.06 0.50
C TYR A 140 14.10 -3.01 -0.94
N LYS A 141 13.17 -3.90 -1.24
CA LYS A 141 12.33 -3.86 -2.44
C LYS A 141 10.87 -3.77 -1.98
N PRO A 142 10.12 -2.72 -2.34
CA PRO A 142 8.72 -2.61 -1.95
C PRO A 142 7.88 -3.67 -2.65
N ALA A 143 6.76 -4.05 -2.04
CA ALA A 143 5.77 -4.92 -2.66
C ALA A 143 5.21 -4.30 -3.95
N TYR A 144 4.95 -5.14 -4.95
CA TYR A 144 4.26 -4.70 -6.17
C TYR A 144 2.73 -4.71 -6.00
N ALA A 145 2.22 -5.56 -5.11
CA ALA A 145 0.82 -5.65 -4.73
C ALA A 145 0.65 -6.25 -3.32
N SER A 146 -0.49 -6.00 -2.68
CA SER A 146 -0.91 -6.67 -1.45
C SER A 146 -2.19 -7.48 -1.69
N LEU A 147 -2.27 -8.70 -1.16
CA LEU A 147 -3.49 -9.51 -1.16
C LEU A 147 -4.14 -9.47 0.22
N TYR A 148 -5.45 -9.28 0.26
CA TYR A 148 -6.25 -9.42 1.48
C TYR A 148 -7.02 -10.73 1.43
N ALA A 149 -6.73 -11.63 2.36
CA ALA A 149 -7.39 -12.93 2.45
C ALA A 149 -7.65 -13.27 3.91
N ASN A 150 -8.91 -13.52 4.28
CA ASN A 150 -9.33 -13.83 5.66
C ASN A 150 -8.65 -12.94 6.73
N GLU A 151 -8.78 -11.62 6.58
CA GLU A 151 -8.20 -10.59 7.48
C GLU A 151 -6.67 -10.48 7.49
N THR A 152 -5.98 -11.31 6.73
CA THR A 152 -4.52 -11.23 6.58
C THR A 152 -4.17 -10.42 5.35
N ARG A 153 -3.21 -9.50 5.49
CA ARG A 153 -2.57 -8.80 4.37
C ARG A 153 -1.25 -9.48 4.03
N VAL A 154 -1.09 -9.88 2.77
CA VAL A 154 0.14 -10.49 2.25
C VAL A 154 0.76 -9.54 1.23
N ASN A 155 1.95 -9.03 1.54
CA ASN A 155 2.74 -8.18 0.65
C ASN A 155 3.51 -9.06 -0.35
N LEU A 156 3.20 -8.93 -1.64
CA LEU A 156 3.83 -9.73 -2.69
C LEU A 156 5.08 -9.06 -3.25
N GLY A 157 6.15 -9.85 -3.36
CA GLY A 157 7.43 -9.41 -3.91
C GLY A 157 8.21 -8.42 -3.04
N GLU A 158 7.78 -8.21 -1.79
CA GLU A 158 8.51 -7.42 -0.80
C GLU A 158 9.78 -8.15 -0.35
N GLU A 159 10.93 -7.48 -0.42
CA GLU A 159 12.22 -7.99 0.08
C GLU A 159 12.73 -6.99 1.11
N LYS A 160 13.04 -7.45 2.33
CA LYS A 160 13.56 -6.59 3.42
C LYS A 160 15.06 -6.73 3.59
N ASP A 161 15.60 -7.88 3.20
CA ASP A 161 17.02 -8.19 3.25
C ASP A 161 17.42 -9.10 2.07
N SER A 162 18.73 -9.18 1.83
CA SER A 162 19.28 -10.04 0.78
C SER A 162 19.21 -11.54 1.09
N CYS A 163 18.75 -11.92 2.28
CA CYS A 163 18.63 -13.32 2.72
C CYS A 163 17.25 -13.91 2.44
N GLY A 164 16.32 -13.09 1.93
CA GLY A 164 14.98 -13.50 1.55
C GLY A 164 14.01 -13.58 2.72
N THR A 165 14.36 -13.01 3.88
CA THR A 165 13.45 -13.01 5.04
C THR A 165 12.17 -12.26 4.71
N GLY A 166 11.04 -12.94 4.84
CA GLY A 166 9.72 -12.35 4.61
C GLY A 166 9.36 -12.13 3.14
N LEU A 167 10.19 -12.58 2.18
CA LEU A 167 9.82 -12.54 0.76
C LEU A 167 8.70 -13.55 0.51
N LYS A 168 7.50 -13.02 0.28
CA LYS A 168 6.28 -13.78 -0.08
C LYS A 168 5.87 -13.36 -1.48
N ASP A 169 5.55 -14.32 -2.34
CA ASP A 169 5.06 -14.05 -3.70
C ASP A 169 4.15 -15.18 -4.19
N LEU A 170 3.54 -15.05 -5.36
CA LEU A 170 2.85 -16.15 -6.00
C LEU A 170 3.84 -17.24 -6.43
N CYS A 171 3.45 -18.51 -6.29
CA CYS A 171 4.30 -19.63 -6.65
C CYS A 171 4.47 -19.76 -8.18
N GLY A 172 5.69 -20.05 -8.64
CA GLY A 172 5.99 -20.37 -10.03
C GLY A 172 5.84 -19.19 -10.99
N GLY A 173 5.53 -19.47 -12.27
CA GLY A 173 5.39 -18.44 -13.31
C GLY A 173 4.18 -17.51 -13.14
N LEU A 174 3.31 -17.76 -12.15
CA LEU A 174 2.17 -16.89 -11.88
C LEU A 174 2.59 -15.54 -11.28
N ALA A 175 3.74 -15.46 -10.61
CA ALA A 175 4.25 -14.19 -10.09
C ALA A 175 4.50 -13.19 -11.24
N ASP A 176 5.18 -13.63 -12.30
CA ASP A 176 5.48 -12.78 -13.46
C ASP A 176 4.19 -12.33 -14.17
N VAL A 177 3.24 -13.25 -14.35
CA VAL A 177 1.93 -12.96 -14.96
C VAL A 177 1.15 -11.96 -14.12
N PHE A 178 1.10 -12.15 -12.80
CA PHE A 178 0.38 -11.25 -11.91
C PHE A 178 1.05 -9.88 -11.80
N GLN A 179 2.39 -9.82 -11.80
CA GLN A 179 3.12 -8.57 -11.81
C GLN A 179 2.87 -7.78 -13.12
N ALA A 180 2.78 -8.47 -14.26
CA ALA A 180 2.40 -7.87 -15.54
C ALA A 180 0.95 -7.35 -15.49
N TYR A 181 0.02 -8.14 -14.96
CA TYR A 181 -1.38 -7.74 -14.75
C TYR A 181 -1.49 -6.48 -13.87
N VAL A 182 -0.81 -6.47 -12.71
CA VAL A 182 -0.77 -5.33 -11.78
C VAL A 182 -0.21 -4.08 -12.47
N SER A 183 0.85 -4.24 -13.27
CA SER A 183 1.44 -3.15 -14.04
C SER A 183 0.47 -2.61 -15.11
N HIS A 184 -0.26 -3.50 -15.79
CA HIS A 184 -1.29 -3.12 -16.75
C HIS A 184 -2.40 -2.31 -16.08
N VAL A 185 -2.95 -2.78 -14.95
CA VAL A 185 -3.99 -2.06 -14.21
C VAL A 185 -3.46 -0.70 -13.75
N ARG A 186 -2.27 -0.64 -13.12
CA ARG A 186 -1.66 0.62 -12.66
C ARG A 186 -1.53 1.66 -13.78
N ASN A 187 -1.21 1.22 -14.99
CA ASN A 187 -0.98 2.13 -16.12
C ASN A 187 -2.26 2.53 -16.87
N ASN A 188 -3.34 1.77 -16.75
CA ASN A 188 -4.55 1.95 -17.57
C ASN A 188 -5.83 2.22 -16.76
N TRP A 189 -5.79 2.19 -15.42
CA TRP A 189 -6.98 2.30 -14.58
C TRP A 189 -7.81 3.58 -14.81
N THR A 190 -7.19 4.69 -15.22
CA THR A 190 -7.90 5.95 -15.50
C THR A 190 -8.88 5.87 -16.66
N ALA A 191 -8.66 4.93 -17.59
CA ALA A 191 -9.56 4.66 -18.71
C ALA A 191 -10.65 3.63 -18.38
N MET A 192 -10.60 3.00 -17.21
CA MET A 192 -11.48 1.89 -16.82
C MET A 192 -12.78 2.41 -16.17
N ASN A 193 -13.72 2.87 -16.99
CA ASN A 193 -15.01 3.36 -16.51
C ASN A 193 -15.92 2.21 -16.05
N CYS A 194 -16.77 2.48 -15.06
CA CYS A 194 -17.90 1.59 -14.74
C CYS A 194 -19.00 1.78 -15.78
N GLU A 195 -19.60 0.68 -16.24
CA GLU A 195 -20.74 0.65 -17.16
C GLU A 195 -22.08 0.76 -16.41
#